data_AF-A0A196SK38-F1
#
_entry.id   AF-A0A196SK38-F1
#
_cell.length_a   1.000
_cell.length_b   1.000
_cell.length_c   1.000
_cell.angle_alpha   90.00
_cell.angle_beta   90.00
_cell.angle_gamma   90.00
#
_symmetry.space_group_name_H-M   'P 1'
#
loop_
_entity.id
_entity.type
_entity.pdbx_description
1 polymer ?
#
loop_
_entity_poly.entity_id
_entity_poly.type
_entity_poly.pdbx_seq_one_letter_code
_entity_poly.pdbx_strand_id
1 'polypeptide(L)'
;MKTSDQTVTGDSALREAKGEEERQANCHLKEASVSHPSDTPISSCLLDKSEPSHQIIGDVVMESTGGVQTESDEVDLSRSVRRNRLNKSLGDRPPLVDMIQRGLINPDVSRPLSDRLQKLERHMKEDSISRSLQNRSNMSDLVRRGIQTDPSMTPLLRSKMGELEMKMKKHMMEQNLFHRPSPKQLRQSHPGVYASLSEDAKRSMLEKEGTAMVKVYVSFIESTLEQMLVSGKISAEQYNRLYSAVNEEGGAVRKELLEAVACFTVTMRNEC
;
A
#
# COMPACT_ATOMS: atom_id res chain seq x y z
N MET A 1 -62.42 21.99 49.42
CA MET A 1 -62.38 23.01 48.34
C MET A 1 -62.03 22.26 47.07
N LYS A 2 -63.06 21.86 46.32
CA LYS A 2 -63.43 22.41 44.99
C LYS A 2 -62.41 22.06 43.89
N THR A 3 -62.82 21.08 43.09
CA THR A 3 -62.41 20.76 41.73
C THR A 3 -62.55 21.96 40.80
N SER A 4 -61.69 22.04 39.77
CA SER A 4 -61.93 22.79 38.53
C SER A 4 -60.95 22.31 37.46
N ASP A 5 -61.34 21.25 36.75
CA ASP A 5 -60.87 20.99 35.39
C ASP A 5 -61.66 21.90 34.45
N GLN A 6 -60.96 22.62 33.57
CA GLN A 6 -61.54 23.27 32.40
C GLN A 6 -60.73 22.90 31.16
N THR A 7 -61.46 22.32 30.20
CA THR A 7 -61.07 22.00 28.83
C THR A 7 -61.34 23.18 27.90
N VAL A 8 -60.40 23.51 27.01
CA VAL A 8 -60.62 24.22 25.71
C VAL A 8 -59.46 23.81 24.78
N THR A 9 -59.60 22.78 23.93
CA THR A 9 -59.89 22.82 22.47
C THR A 9 -59.11 23.85 21.64
N GLY A 10 -58.32 23.35 20.67
CA GLY A 10 -57.94 24.08 19.46
C GLY A 10 -56.44 24.11 19.16
N ASP A 11 -55.98 23.20 18.28
CA ASP A 11 -55.05 23.48 17.17
C ASP A 11 -54.55 22.18 16.53
N SER A 12 -55.50 21.45 15.96
CA SER A 12 -55.25 20.41 14.95
C SER A 12 -55.26 21.08 13.57
N ALA A 13 -54.22 21.85 13.25
CA ALA A 13 -54.08 22.47 11.92
C ALA A 13 -52.62 22.81 11.60
N LEU A 14 -51.69 21.86 11.68
CA LEU A 14 -50.32 22.02 11.15
C LEU A 14 -49.62 20.67 10.85
N ARG A 15 -50.40 19.66 10.44
CA ARG A 15 -49.86 18.33 10.12
C ARG A 15 -50.43 17.74 8.83
N GLU A 16 -50.61 18.58 7.82
CA GLU A 16 -50.89 18.16 6.44
C GLU A 16 -50.09 19.07 5.48
N ALA A 17 -48.77 18.92 5.47
CA ALA A 17 -47.91 19.58 4.47
C ALA A 17 -46.58 18.84 4.23
N LYS A 18 -46.52 17.52 4.47
CA LYS A 18 -45.35 16.66 4.16
C LYS A 18 -45.75 15.26 3.71
N GLY A 19 -46.79 15.17 2.88
CA GLY A 19 -47.35 13.90 2.43
C GLY A 19 -47.56 13.76 0.92
N GLU A 20 -47.10 14.71 0.10
CA GLU A 20 -47.39 14.72 -1.35
C GLU A 20 -46.14 14.92 -2.25
N GLU A 21 -44.93 14.85 -1.69
CA GLU A 21 -43.67 14.92 -2.46
C GLU A 21 -42.95 13.55 -2.52
N GLU A 22 -43.72 12.45 -2.50
CA GLU A 22 -43.16 11.09 -2.62
C GLU A 22 -43.87 10.23 -3.68
N ARG A 23 -44.78 10.81 -4.48
CA ARG A 23 -45.52 10.08 -5.53
C ARG A 23 -45.27 10.57 -6.95
N GLN A 24 -44.27 11.44 -7.14
CA GLN A 24 -43.99 12.04 -8.45
C GLN A 24 -42.50 11.99 -8.82
N ALA A 25 -41.90 10.81 -8.67
CA ALA A 25 -40.62 10.47 -9.31
C ALA A 25 -40.61 9.03 -9.86
N ASN A 26 -41.79 8.47 -10.13
CA ASN A 26 -41.95 7.13 -10.68
C ASN A 26 -42.88 7.12 -11.89
N CYS A 27 -42.58 7.98 -12.87
CA CYS A 27 -43.17 7.92 -14.22
C CYS A 27 -42.54 9.02 -15.07
N HIS A 28 -41.36 8.77 -15.67
CA HIS A 28 -40.92 9.32 -16.97
C HIS A 28 -39.45 8.91 -17.18
N LEU A 29 -39.24 7.71 -17.70
CA LEU A 29 -38.30 7.45 -18.79
C LEU A 29 -38.65 6.07 -19.35
N LYS A 30 -39.46 6.16 -20.41
CA LYS A 30 -39.86 5.07 -21.28
C LYS A 30 -38.68 4.71 -22.18
N GLU A 31 -38.47 3.40 -22.33
CA GLU A 31 -37.92 2.72 -23.51
C GLU A 31 -36.61 3.27 -24.11
N ALA A 32 -35.52 2.66 -23.69
CA ALA A 32 -34.35 2.44 -24.56
C ALA A 32 -33.82 1.03 -24.27
N SER A 33 -34.35 0.05 -24.99
CA SER A 33 -33.75 -1.27 -25.15
C SER A 33 -32.40 -1.10 -25.87
N VAL A 34 -31.34 -0.87 -25.10
CA VAL A 34 -29.97 -1.00 -25.59
C VAL A 34 -29.64 -2.48 -25.60
N SER A 35 -29.72 -3.06 -26.79
CA SER A 35 -29.18 -4.37 -27.14
C SER A 35 -27.71 -4.43 -26.76
N HIS A 36 -27.33 -5.45 -25.98
CA HIS A 36 -25.94 -5.84 -25.84
C HIS A 36 -25.39 -6.29 -27.21
N PRO A 37 -24.29 -5.72 -27.71
CA PRO A 37 -23.57 -6.31 -28.82
C PRO A 37 -22.47 -7.21 -28.24
N SER A 38 -22.69 -8.53 -28.22
CA SER A 38 -21.66 -9.54 -28.51
C SER A 38 -22.01 -10.92 -27.94
N ASP A 39 -23.12 -11.52 -28.39
CA ASP A 39 -23.18 -12.97 -28.51
C ASP A 39 -23.01 -13.31 -29.99
N THR A 40 -21.78 -13.15 -30.48
CA THR A 40 -21.37 -13.83 -31.70
C THR A 40 -21.06 -15.27 -31.32
N PRO A 41 -21.85 -16.27 -31.73
CA PRO A 41 -21.32 -17.62 -31.77
C PRO A 41 -20.11 -17.57 -32.70
N ILE A 42 -18.94 -17.93 -32.18
CA ILE A 42 -17.79 -18.21 -33.02
C ILE A 42 -18.30 -19.24 -34.02
N SER A 43 -18.39 -18.81 -35.29
CA SER A 43 -18.68 -19.66 -36.41
C SER A 43 -17.76 -20.86 -36.29
N SER A 44 -18.36 -22.01 -35.96
CA SER A 44 -17.73 -23.30 -36.11
C SER A 44 -17.55 -23.52 -37.60
N CYS A 45 -16.48 -22.94 -38.14
CA CYS A 45 -15.93 -23.35 -39.41
C CYS A 45 -15.61 -24.84 -39.23
N LEU A 46 -16.48 -25.67 -39.79
CA LEU A 46 -16.21 -27.05 -40.14
C LEU A 46 -14.91 -27.04 -40.97
N LEU A 47 -13.76 -27.16 -40.31
CA LEU A 47 -12.57 -27.65 -40.97
C LEU A 47 -12.71 -29.17 -40.95
N ASP A 48 -13.23 -29.65 -42.07
CA ASP A 48 -13.12 -31.02 -42.53
C ASP A 48 -11.67 -31.48 -42.33
N LYS A 49 -11.43 -32.27 -41.28
CA LYS A 49 -10.19 -32.99 -41.08
C LYS A 49 -10.25 -34.21 -42.00
N SER A 50 -10.01 -34.00 -43.29
CA SER A 50 -9.42 -35.05 -44.10
C SER A 50 -7.97 -35.19 -43.63
N GLU A 51 -7.73 -36.21 -42.82
CA GLU A 51 -6.39 -36.67 -42.48
C GLU A 51 -5.72 -37.18 -43.76
N PRO A 52 -4.58 -36.63 -44.23
CA PRO A 52 -3.73 -37.39 -45.12
C PRO A 52 -2.94 -38.37 -44.25
N SER A 53 -3.41 -39.61 -44.22
CA SER A 53 -2.61 -40.74 -43.78
C SER A 53 -1.34 -40.80 -44.64
N HIS A 54 -0.22 -40.30 -44.13
CA HIS A 54 1.08 -40.60 -44.71
C HIS A 54 1.44 -42.04 -44.36
N GLN A 55 0.89 -42.98 -45.14
CA GLN A 55 1.44 -44.32 -45.24
C GLN A 55 2.83 -44.19 -45.87
N ILE A 56 3.84 -44.64 -45.13
CA ILE A 56 5.15 -44.92 -45.69
C ILE A 56 4.96 -46.13 -46.62
N ILE A 57 4.73 -45.86 -47.90
CA ILE A 57 4.85 -46.85 -48.95
C ILE A 57 6.34 -46.91 -49.31
N GLY A 58 6.98 -47.96 -48.79
CA GLY A 58 8.20 -48.47 -49.39
C GLY A 58 7.90 -49.06 -50.77
N ASP A 59 8.94 -49.05 -51.59
CA ASP A 59 9.07 -49.68 -52.91
C ASP A 59 8.51 -48.90 -54.11
N VAL A 60 9.39 -48.08 -54.68
CA VAL A 60 9.46 -47.88 -56.14
C VAL A 60 10.90 -48.14 -56.58
N VAL A 61 11.11 -49.33 -57.13
CA VAL A 61 12.16 -49.59 -58.12
C VAL A 61 11.84 -48.73 -59.33
N MET A 62 12.76 -47.84 -59.74
CA MET A 62 12.73 -47.25 -61.07
C MET A 62 14.09 -47.44 -61.73
N GLU A 63 14.04 -48.19 -62.82
CA GLU A 63 15.13 -48.54 -63.69
C GLU A 63 15.77 -47.32 -64.35
N SER A 64 17.07 -47.50 -64.56
CA SER A 64 17.93 -46.81 -65.52
C SER A 64 17.22 -46.42 -66.82
N THR A 65 17.20 -45.12 -67.14
CA THR A 65 17.46 -44.64 -68.51
C THR A 65 18.04 -43.21 -68.51
N GLY A 66 19.14 -43.03 -69.25
CA GLY A 66 19.39 -41.83 -70.06
C GLY A 66 19.94 -40.59 -69.36
N GLY A 67 21.26 -40.45 -69.32
CA GLY A 67 21.92 -39.17 -69.07
C GLY A 67 21.83 -38.25 -70.29
N VAL A 68 21.36 -37.02 -70.06
CA VAL A 68 21.69 -35.83 -70.86
C VAL A 68 21.98 -34.72 -69.85
N GLN A 69 23.22 -34.22 -69.85
CA GLN A 69 23.72 -33.19 -68.94
C GLN A 69 23.48 -31.80 -69.55
N THR A 70 22.53 -31.05 -68.99
CA THR A 70 22.44 -29.58 -69.12
C THR A 70 21.73 -28.97 -67.90
N GLU A 71 22.21 -29.20 -66.67
CA GLU A 71 21.44 -28.87 -65.45
C GLU A 71 22.30 -28.43 -64.25
N SER A 72 23.58 -28.09 -64.44
CA SER A 72 24.51 -27.98 -63.30
C SER A 72 24.54 -26.62 -62.59
N ASP A 73 24.10 -25.52 -63.23
CA ASP A 73 24.28 -24.17 -62.66
C ASP A 73 23.02 -23.59 -61.95
N GLU A 74 21.80 -23.90 -62.41
CA GLU A 74 20.57 -23.37 -61.77
C GLU A 74 20.27 -24.02 -60.40
N VAL A 75 20.54 -25.32 -60.28
CA VAL A 75 20.33 -26.08 -59.03
C VAL A 75 21.29 -25.59 -57.95
N ASP A 76 22.52 -25.20 -58.33
CA ASP A 76 23.53 -24.70 -57.40
C ASP A 76 23.25 -23.27 -56.93
N LEU A 77 22.71 -22.41 -57.80
CA LEU A 77 22.21 -21.08 -57.41
C LEU A 77 21.02 -21.19 -56.45
N SER A 78 20.01 -22.00 -56.77
CA SER A 78 18.85 -22.26 -55.87
C SER A 78 19.28 -22.82 -54.52
N ARG A 79 20.25 -23.73 -54.51
CA ARG A 79 20.81 -24.30 -53.29
C ARG A 79 21.64 -23.28 -52.51
N SER A 80 22.40 -22.43 -53.19
CA SER A 80 23.17 -21.33 -52.60
C SER A 80 22.29 -20.28 -51.94
N VAL A 81 21.22 -19.83 -52.62
CA VAL A 81 20.24 -18.87 -52.07
C VAL A 81 19.55 -19.44 -50.83
N ARG A 82 19.15 -20.73 -50.86
CA ARG A 82 18.57 -21.41 -49.68
C ARG A 82 19.55 -21.47 -48.50
N ARG A 83 20.82 -21.79 -48.75
CA ARG A 83 21.86 -21.79 -47.70
C ARG A 83 22.07 -20.40 -47.11
N ASN A 84 22.15 -19.36 -47.94
CA ASN A 84 22.35 -17.99 -47.47
C ASN A 84 21.18 -17.51 -46.61
N ARG A 85 19.94 -17.82 -47.01
CA ARG A 85 18.74 -17.53 -46.20
C ARG A 85 18.75 -18.29 -44.87
N LEU A 86 19.07 -19.58 -44.89
CA LEU A 86 19.16 -20.38 -43.67
C LEU A 86 20.24 -19.84 -42.72
N ASN A 87 21.43 -19.52 -43.22
CA ASN A 87 22.51 -18.96 -42.42
C ASN A 87 22.11 -17.63 -41.78
N LYS A 88 21.39 -16.77 -42.52
CA LYS A 88 20.82 -15.54 -41.96
C LYS A 88 19.82 -15.84 -40.85
N SER A 89 18.85 -16.73 -41.09
CA SER A 89 17.83 -17.10 -40.08
C SER A 89 18.41 -17.80 -38.86
N LEU A 90 19.50 -18.55 -39.00
CA LEU A 90 20.22 -19.15 -37.88
C LEU A 90 21.03 -18.12 -37.10
N GLY A 91 21.58 -17.10 -37.78
CA GLY A 91 22.24 -15.96 -37.14
C GLY A 91 21.28 -15.09 -36.32
N ASP A 92 20.04 -14.93 -36.80
CA ASP A 92 18.98 -14.18 -36.11
C ASP A 92 18.24 -15.03 -35.04
N ARG A 93 18.65 -16.28 -34.81
CA ARG A 93 17.98 -17.20 -33.86
C ARG A 93 18.23 -16.75 -32.42
N PRO A 94 17.18 -16.53 -31.60
CA PRO A 94 17.34 -16.26 -30.18
C PRO A 94 18.04 -17.42 -29.46
N PRO A 95 18.86 -17.14 -28.44
CA PRO A 95 19.49 -18.18 -27.65
C PRO A 95 18.42 -19.01 -26.91
N LEU A 96 18.76 -20.25 -26.58
CA LEU A 96 17.83 -21.18 -25.92
C LEU A 96 17.29 -20.62 -24.60
N VAL A 97 18.13 -19.93 -23.84
CA VAL A 97 17.77 -19.29 -22.55
C VAL A 97 16.63 -18.29 -22.74
N ASP A 98 16.74 -17.40 -23.73
CA ASP A 98 15.68 -16.43 -24.05
C ASP A 98 14.38 -17.13 -24.46
N MET A 99 14.50 -18.24 -25.19
CA MET A 99 13.35 -19.03 -25.63
C MET A 99 12.62 -19.69 -24.45
N ILE A 100 13.36 -20.16 -23.45
CA ILE A 100 12.81 -20.69 -22.19
C ILE A 100 12.17 -19.56 -21.38
N GLN A 101 12.84 -18.41 -21.24
CA GLN A 101 12.31 -17.27 -20.50
C GLN A 101 11.01 -16.72 -21.09
N ARG A 102 10.87 -16.79 -22.42
CA ARG A 102 9.64 -16.44 -23.14
C ARG A 102 8.56 -17.53 -23.05
N GLY A 103 8.83 -18.67 -22.40
CA GLY A 103 7.91 -19.79 -22.25
C GLY A 103 7.68 -20.59 -23.53
N LEU A 104 8.57 -20.49 -24.52
CA LEU A 104 8.44 -21.16 -25.81
C LEU A 104 8.96 -22.60 -25.77
N ILE A 105 9.90 -22.91 -24.88
CA ILE A 105 10.44 -24.25 -24.66
C ILE A 105 10.49 -24.52 -23.16
N ASN A 106 10.01 -25.69 -22.75
CA ASN A 106 10.20 -26.23 -21.41
C ASN A 106 11.28 -27.32 -21.47
N PRO A 107 12.48 -27.09 -20.93
CA PRO A 107 13.59 -28.06 -21.05
C PRO A 107 13.41 -29.26 -20.10
N ASP A 108 12.66 -29.08 -19.01
CA ASP A 108 12.57 -30.05 -17.91
C ASP A 108 11.51 -31.15 -18.14
N VAL A 109 10.68 -31.00 -19.17
CA VAL A 109 9.53 -31.89 -19.41
C VAL A 109 9.58 -32.45 -20.83
N SER A 110 9.49 -33.77 -20.95
CA SER A 110 9.38 -34.45 -22.23
C SER A 110 8.17 -33.95 -23.02
N ARG A 111 8.36 -33.66 -24.32
CA ARG A 111 7.31 -33.15 -25.23
C ARG A 111 5.93 -33.84 -25.11
N PRO A 112 5.82 -35.19 -25.11
CA PRO A 112 4.50 -35.83 -25.00
C PRO A 112 3.81 -35.65 -23.64
N LEU A 113 4.56 -35.30 -22.58
CA LEU A 113 4.02 -35.05 -21.25
C LEU A 113 3.69 -33.58 -21.00
N SER A 114 4.22 -32.66 -21.83
CA SER A 114 4.04 -31.21 -21.68
C SER A 114 2.55 -30.82 -21.58
N ASP A 115 1.71 -31.35 -22.46
CA ASP A 115 0.28 -31.03 -22.48
C ASP A 115 -0.45 -31.54 -21.23
N ARG A 116 -0.09 -32.74 -20.76
CA ARG A 116 -0.68 -33.32 -19.55
C ARG A 116 -0.24 -32.53 -18.31
N LEU A 117 1.02 -32.11 -18.26
CA LEU A 117 1.56 -31.29 -17.19
C LEU A 117 0.88 -29.92 -17.16
N GLN A 118 0.72 -29.26 -18.32
CA GLN A 118 0.01 -27.98 -18.41
C GLN A 118 -1.46 -28.09 -17.97
N LYS A 119 -2.15 -29.18 -18.33
CA LYS A 119 -3.51 -29.46 -17.87
C LYS A 119 -3.57 -29.66 -16.36
N LEU A 120 -2.63 -30.43 -15.80
CA LEU A 120 -2.55 -30.64 -14.36
C LEU A 120 -2.29 -29.32 -13.63
N GLU A 121 -1.34 -28.52 -14.10
CA GLU A 121 -1.02 -27.21 -13.53
C GLU A 121 -2.23 -26.27 -13.58
N ARG A 122 -2.97 -26.28 -14.70
CA ARG A 122 -4.23 -25.53 -14.84
C ARG A 122 -5.25 -25.98 -13.80
N HIS A 123 -5.49 -27.29 -13.65
CA HIS A 123 -6.43 -27.81 -12.67
C HIS A 123 -6.01 -27.47 -11.23
N MET A 124 -4.73 -27.60 -10.89
CA MET A 124 -4.24 -27.21 -9.56
C MET A 124 -4.45 -25.71 -9.29
N LYS A 125 -4.24 -24.86 -10.29
CA LYS A 125 -4.52 -23.41 -10.20
C LYS A 125 -6.02 -23.14 -10.06
N GLU A 126 -6.86 -23.83 -10.83
CA GLU A 126 -8.32 -23.75 -10.74
C GLU A 126 -8.82 -24.12 -9.34
N ASP A 127 -8.37 -25.25 -8.79
CA ASP A 127 -8.75 -25.69 -7.45
C ASP A 127 -8.28 -24.71 -6.38
N SER A 128 -7.07 -24.15 -6.54
CA SER A 128 -6.53 -23.15 -5.63
C SER A 128 -7.32 -21.84 -5.65
N ILE A 129 -7.69 -21.37 -6.84
CA ILE A 129 -8.52 -20.17 -7.01
C ILE A 129 -9.92 -20.43 -6.47
N SER A 130 -10.52 -21.58 -6.77
CA SER A 130 -11.84 -21.99 -6.28
C SER A 130 -11.92 -21.95 -4.76
N ARG A 131 -10.95 -22.58 -4.08
CA ARG A 131 -10.83 -22.53 -2.61
C ARG A 131 -10.63 -21.10 -2.08
N SER A 132 -9.87 -20.26 -2.79
CA SER A 132 -9.63 -18.87 -2.37
C SER A 132 -10.88 -18.00 -2.54
N LEU A 133 -11.69 -18.24 -3.57
CA LEU A 133 -12.95 -17.55 -3.80
C LEU A 133 -14.00 -17.93 -2.76
N GLN A 134 -14.07 -19.20 -2.36
CA GLN A 134 -14.97 -19.65 -1.29
C GLN A 134 -14.65 -18.99 0.06
N ASN A 135 -13.37 -18.79 0.36
CA ASN A 135 -12.91 -18.16 1.61
C ASN A 135 -12.71 -16.64 1.48
N ARG A 136 -13.28 -16.00 0.45
CA ARG A 136 -13.12 -14.57 0.23
C ARG A 136 -13.83 -13.77 1.34
N SER A 137 -13.07 -12.93 2.03
CA SER A 137 -13.62 -12.03 3.05
C SER A 137 -14.53 -10.95 2.45
N ASN A 138 -15.58 -10.57 3.19
CA ASN A 138 -16.46 -9.49 2.80
C ASN A 138 -15.77 -8.12 2.92
N MET A 139 -16.28 -7.13 2.19
CA MET A 139 -15.76 -5.75 2.25
C MET A 139 -15.84 -5.16 3.66
N SER A 140 -16.91 -5.45 4.41
CA SER A 140 -17.05 -5.02 5.81
C SER A 140 -15.98 -5.62 6.72
N ASP A 141 -15.59 -6.88 6.51
CA ASP A 141 -14.53 -7.55 7.26
C ASP A 141 -13.16 -6.94 6.94
N LEU A 142 -12.92 -6.53 5.69
CA LEU A 142 -11.70 -5.83 5.28
C LEU A 142 -11.60 -4.43 5.90
N VAL A 143 -12.72 -3.71 6.00
CA VAL A 143 -12.79 -2.39 6.69
C VAL A 143 -12.56 -2.55 8.19
N ARG A 144 -13.20 -3.55 8.82
CA ARG A 144 -12.99 -3.85 10.25
C ARG A 144 -11.54 -4.20 10.57
N ARG A 145 -10.85 -4.89 9.66
CA ARG A 145 -9.42 -5.23 9.78
C ARG A 145 -8.48 -4.05 9.44
N GLY A 146 -9.01 -2.91 9.00
CA GLY A 146 -8.21 -1.75 8.60
C GLY A 146 -7.42 -1.93 7.29
N ILE A 147 -7.73 -2.96 6.50
CA ILE A 147 -7.06 -3.23 5.22
C ILE A 147 -7.60 -2.30 4.15
N GLN A 148 -8.92 -2.06 4.18
CA GLN A 148 -9.61 -1.19 3.23
C GLN A 148 -10.22 0.00 3.98
N THR A 149 -10.00 1.21 3.46
CA THR A 149 -10.73 2.40 3.90
C THR A 149 -12.05 2.54 3.12
N ASP A 150 -12.92 3.44 3.58
CA ASP A 150 -14.33 3.63 3.18
C ASP A 150 -14.77 2.93 1.87
N PRO A 151 -15.70 1.95 1.94
CA PRO A 151 -16.18 1.22 0.76
C PRO A 151 -17.01 2.08 -0.20
N SER A 152 -17.50 3.24 0.23
CA SER A 152 -18.31 4.14 -0.59
C SER A 152 -17.49 4.86 -1.67
N MET A 153 -16.20 5.08 -1.40
CA MET A 153 -15.33 5.90 -2.25
C MET A 153 -14.62 5.09 -3.34
N THR A 154 -14.41 5.73 -4.49
CA THR A 154 -13.67 5.16 -5.61
C THR A 154 -12.21 4.92 -5.24
N PRO A 155 -11.53 3.90 -5.81
CA PRO A 155 -10.14 3.56 -5.46
C PRO A 155 -9.16 4.72 -5.64
N LEU A 156 -9.38 5.56 -6.67
CA LEU A 156 -8.52 6.71 -6.96
C LEU A 156 -8.64 7.80 -5.89
N LEU A 157 -9.86 8.09 -5.43
CA LEU A 157 -10.11 9.13 -4.42
C LEU A 157 -9.74 8.67 -3.02
N ARG A 158 -9.80 7.36 -2.75
CA ARG A 158 -9.51 6.75 -1.45
C ARG A 158 -8.14 7.16 -0.88
N SER A 159 -7.10 7.17 -1.73
CA SER A 159 -5.75 7.57 -1.32
C SER A 159 -5.70 9.05 -0.93
N LYS A 160 -6.32 9.92 -1.73
CA LYS A 160 -6.35 11.37 -1.47
C LYS A 160 -7.18 11.75 -0.25
N MET A 161 -8.30 11.05 -0.04
CA MET A 161 -9.12 11.20 1.15
C MET A 161 -8.36 10.83 2.42
N GLY A 162 -7.64 9.70 2.43
CA GLY A 162 -6.83 9.30 3.58
C GLY A 162 -5.72 10.29 3.90
N GLU A 163 -5.07 10.84 2.87
CA GLU A 163 -4.06 11.90 3.03
C GLU A 163 -4.67 13.18 3.64
N LEU A 164 -5.84 13.59 3.13
CA LEU A 164 -6.55 14.76 3.63
C LEU A 164 -7.00 14.57 5.08
N GLU A 165 -7.61 13.41 5.40
CA GLU A 165 -8.02 13.09 6.76
C GLU A 165 -6.84 13.14 7.74
N MET A 166 -5.69 12.60 7.35
CA MET A 166 -4.49 12.65 8.17
C MET A 166 -4.04 14.09 8.41
N LYS A 167 -4.01 14.94 7.37
CA LYS A 167 -3.63 16.35 7.49
C LYS A 167 -4.62 17.14 8.35
N MET A 168 -5.92 16.91 8.19
CA MET A 168 -6.95 17.54 9.03
C MET A 168 -6.82 17.12 10.49
N LYS A 169 -6.67 15.81 10.76
CA LYS A 169 -6.46 15.29 12.12
C LYS A 169 -5.19 15.86 12.75
N LYS A 170 -4.09 15.92 11.99
CA LYS A 170 -2.83 16.55 12.43
C LYS A 170 -3.03 18.02 12.78
N HIS A 171 -3.65 18.80 11.90
CA HIS A 171 -3.91 20.21 12.15
C HIS A 171 -4.79 20.43 13.39
N MET A 172 -5.86 19.65 13.54
CA MET A 172 -6.72 19.71 14.74
C MET A 172 -5.94 19.35 16.01
N MET A 173 -5.10 18.32 15.97
CA MET A 173 -4.25 17.94 17.10
C MET A 173 -3.27 19.06 17.46
N GLU A 174 -2.61 19.66 16.47
CA GLU A 174 -1.70 20.81 16.68
C GLU A 174 -2.44 21.96 17.35
N GLN A 175 -3.61 22.36 16.84
CA GLN A 175 -4.42 23.42 17.44
C GLN A 175 -4.81 23.10 18.89
N ASN A 176 -5.23 21.87 19.17
CA ASN A 176 -5.57 21.43 20.53
C ASN A 176 -4.36 21.43 21.48
N LEU A 177 -3.17 21.11 20.96
CA LEU A 177 -1.93 21.15 21.73
C LEU A 177 -1.47 22.59 21.99
N PHE A 178 -1.66 23.52 21.05
CA PHE A 178 -1.37 24.94 21.26
C PHE A 178 -2.24 25.56 22.35
N HIS A 179 -3.53 25.19 22.40
CA HIS A 179 -4.47 25.69 23.41
C HIS A 179 -4.49 24.84 24.68
N ARG A 180 -3.49 23.97 24.88
CA ARG A 180 -3.40 23.11 26.04
C ARG A 180 -3.25 23.96 27.32
N PRO A 181 -4.16 23.86 28.30
CA PRO A 181 -4.07 24.66 29.51
C PRO A 181 -2.83 24.26 30.33
N SER A 182 -2.10 25.25 30.82
CA SER A 182 -1.02 25.01 31.78
C SER A 182 -1.61 24.43 33.09
N PRO A 183 -0.84 23.68 33.89
CA PRO A 183 -1.33 23.11 35.15
C PRO A 183 -1.85 24.17 36.14
N LYS A 184 -1.27 25.38 36.12
CA LYS A 184 -1.76 26.52 36.91
C LYS A 184 -3.15 26.98 36.43
N GLN A 185 -3.35 27.09 35.12
CA GLN A 185 -4.65 27.42 34.52
C GLN A 185 -5.66 26.29 34.76
N LEU A 186 -5.24 25.02 34.67
CA LEU A 186 -6.09 23.86 34.92
C LEU A 186 -6.57 23.79 36.36
N ARG A 187 -5.72 24.14 37.34
CA ARG A 187 -6.10 24.25 38.75
C ARG A 187 -7.19 25.31 38.97
N GLN A 188 -7.19 26.37 38.17
CA GLN A 188 -8.17 27.46 38.25
C GLN A 188 -9.48 27.10 37.53
N SER A 189 -9.41 26.53 36.32
CA SER A 189 -10.59 26.21 35.53
C SER A 189 -11.29 24.93 35.97
N HIS A 190 -10.53 23.90 36.31
CA HIS A 190 -11.03 22.56 36.66
C HIS A 190 -10.26 21.97 37.85
N PRO A 191 -10.52 22.47 39.08
CA PRO A 191 -9.80 22.05 40.28
C PRO A 191 -9.96 20.56 40.61
N GLY A 192 -11.13 19.97 40.32
CA GLY A 192 -11.39 18.54 40.54
C GLY A 192 -10.53 17.63 39.67
N VAL A 193 -10.36 17.99 38.40
CA VAL A 193 -9.48 17.26 37.46
C VAL A 193 -8.03 17.39 37.94
N TYR A 194 -7.59 18.60 38.28
CA TYR A 194 -6.23 18.84 38.79
C TYR A 194 -5.92 18.03 40.06
N ALA A 195 -6.86 17.93 41.00
CA ALA A 195 -6.68 17.17 42.25
C ALA A 195 -6.48 15.67 42.01
N SER A 196 -7.21 15.10 41.04
CA SER A 196 -7.11 13.70 40.64
C SER A 196 -5.84 13.32 39.87
N LEU A 197 -5.05 14.30 39.42
CA LEU A 197 -3.79 14.02 38.73
C LEU A 197 -2.77 13.40 39.70
N SER A 198 -1.90 12.53 39.18
CA SER A 198 -0.73 12.06 39.94
C SER A 198 0.19 13.23 40.29
N GLU A 199 0.95 13.09 41.38
CA GLU A 199 1.92 14.11 41.78
C GLU A 199 2.97 14.38 40.70
N ASP A 200 3.33 13.36 39.91
CA ASP A 200 4.25 13.52 38.77
C ASP A 200 3.64 14.36 37.64
N ALA A 201 2.34 14.20 37.36
CA ALA A 201 1.64 15.00 36.37
C ALA A 201 1.51 16.47 36.82
N LYS A 202 1.29 16.72 38.12
CA LYS A 202 1.27 18.06 38.73
C LYS A 202 2.65 18.73 38.68
N ARG A 203 3.73 17.95 38.84
CA ARG A 203 5.12 18.42 38.80
C ARG A 203 5.66 18.71 37.40
N SER A 204 5.04 18.19 36.34
CA SER A 204 5.54 18.32 34.95
C SER A 204 5.77 19.74 34.41
N MET A 205 5.35 20.79 35.14
CA MET A 205 5.66 22.20 34.84
C MET A 205 6.39 22.95 35.97
N LEU A 206 6.53 22.34 37.15
CA LEU A 206 7.42 22.84 38.22
C LEU A 206 8.86 22.39 37.95
N GLU A 207 9.02 21.18 37.45
CA GLU A 207 10.26 20.68 36.87
C GLU A 207 10.49 21.41 35.54
N LYS A 208 11.04 22.62 35.60
CA LYS A 208 11.88 23.18 34.53
C LYS A 208 13.18 22.37 34.42
N GLU A 209 13.10 21.05 34.53
CA GLU A 209 14.14 20.21 33.96
C GLU A 209 13.88 20.26 32.46
N GLY A 210 14.74 21.03 31.79
CA GLY A 210 14.49 21.51 30.44
C GLY A 210 14.18 20.39 29.46
N THR A 211 13.71 20.82 28.28
CA THR A 211 13.57 20.08 27.03
C THR A 211 14.35 18.76 27.08
N ALA A 212 13.78 17.60 26.70
CA ALA A 212 14.46 16.29 26.77
C ALA A 212 15.96 16.31 26.40
N MET A 213 16.34 17.16 25.44
CA MET A 213 17.72 17.55 25.12
C MET A 213 18.60 17.95 26.32
N VAL A 214 18.15 18.84 27.20
CA VAL A 214 18.84 19.26 28.43
C VAL A 214 19.16 18.06 29.32
N LYS A 215 18.21 17.13 29.50
CA LYS A 215 18.45 15.90 30.26
C LYS A 215 19.55 15.05 29.60
N VAL A 216 19.50 14.91 28.27
CA VAL A 216 20.53 14.19 27.51
C VAL A 216 21.91 14.85 27.67
N TYR A 217 22.00 16.17 27.58
CA TYR A 217 23.26 16.90 27.73
C TYR A 217 23.82 16.80 29.15
N VAL A 218 22.97 16.91 30.19
CA VAL A 218 23.39 16.74 31.58
C VAL A 218 23.94 15.33 31.79
N SER A 219 23.22 14.29 31.37
CA SER A 219 23.70 12.91 31.49
C SER A 219 24.98 12.64 30.69
N PHE A 220 25.14 13.28 29.52
CA PHE A 220 26.38 13.19 28.75
C PHE A 220 27.57 13.82 29.48
N ILE A 221 27.37 14.98 30.09
CA ILE A 221 28.39 15.66 30.90
C ILE A 221 28.74 14.81 32.13
N GLU A 222 27.74 14.27 32.84
CA GLU A 222 27.94 13.39 33.99
C GLU A 222 28.77 12.16 33.61
N SER A 223 28.41 11.47 32.53
CA SER A 223 29.17 10.30 32.04
C SER A 223 30.61 10.67 31.66
N THR A 224 30.81 11.83 31.05
CA THR A 224 32.16 12.30 30.68
C THR A 224 33.00 12.59 31.92
N LEU A 225 32.41 13.21 32.94
CA LEU A 225 33.08 13.49 34.21
C LEU A 225 33.46 12.19 34.94
N GLU A 226 32.58 11.19 34.96
CA GLU A 226 32.88 9.87 35.52
C GLU A 226 34.06 9.20 34.79
N GLN A 227 34.08 9.25 33.45
CA GLN A 227 35.19 8.70 32.67
C GLN A 227 36.52 9.42 32.95
N MET A 228 36.49 10.76 33.13
CA MET A 228 37.68 11.53 33.49
C MET A 228 38.18 11.20 34.89
N LEU A 229 37.28 10.93 35.84
CA LEU A 229 37.62 10.49 37.20
C LEU A 229 38.26 9.09 37.18
N VAL A 230 37.65 8.15 36.47
CA VAL A 230 38.16 6.77 36.33
C VAL A 230 39.52 6.75 35.62
N SER A 231 39.71 7.59 34.60
CA SER A 231 41.00 7.71 33.90
C SER A 231 42.05 8.52 34.66
N GLY A 232 41.75 9.01 35.88
CA GLY A 232 42.66 9.77 36.72
C GLY A 232 43.02 11.16 36.18
N LYS A 233 42.26 11.67 35.20
CA LYS A 233 42.51 12.99 34.59
C LYS A 233 42.02 14.14 35.46
N ILE A 234 41.07 13.87 36.36
CA ILE A 234 40.56 14.82 37.34
C ILE A 234 40.56 14.18 38.73
N SER A 235 40.73 15.00 39.77
CA SER A 235 40.59 14.57 41.16
C SER A 235 39.12 14.47 41.59
N ALA A 236 38.87 13.70 42.65
CA ALA A 236 37.51 13.56 43.21
C ALA A 236 36.91 14.90 43.66
N GLU A 237 37.73 15.83 44.16
CA GLU A 237 37.28 17.18 44.54
C GLU A 237 36.84 18.00 43.33
N GLN A 238 37.59 17.91 42.22
CA GLN A 238 37.24 18.57 40.97
C GLN A 238 35.97 17.98 40.36
N TYR A 239 35.79 16.65 40.44
CA TYR A 239 34.57 15.97 40.02
C TYR A 239 33.36 16.50 40.78
N ASN A 240 33.39 16.48 42.12
CA ASN A 240 32.27 16.94 42.95
C ASN A 240 31.91 18.40 42.67
N ARG A 241 32.93 19.27 42.50
CA ARG A 241 32.71 20.68 42.17
C ARG A 241 31.99 20.87 40.83
N LEU A 242 32.41 20.14 39.80
CA LEU A 242 31.80 20.22 38.46
C LEU A 242 30.41 19.58 38.45
N TYR A 243 30.24 18.46 39.15
CA TYR A 243 28.96 17.76 39.28
C TYR A 243 27.91 18.64 39.94
N SER A 244 28.23 19.29 41.06
CA SER A 244 27.33 20.23 41.72
C SER A 244 27.00 21.44 40.85
N ALA A 245 27.97 22.00 40.12
CA ALA A 245 27.74 23.17 39.27
C ALA A 245 26.75 22.94 38.10
N VAL A 246 26.65 21.70 37.59
CA VAL A 246 25.74 21.31 36.51
C VAL A 246 24.34 20.98 37.03
N ASN A 247 24.26 20.41 38.24
CA ASN A 247 23.02 19.92 38.85
C ASN A 247 22.34 20.92 39.78
N GLU A 248 23.01 22.00 40.18
CA GLU A 248 22.39 23.09 40.93
C GLU A 248 21.28 23.80 40.12
N GLU A 249 20.06 23.74 40.65
CA GLU A 249 18.92 24.42 40.05
C GLU A 249 19.11 25.94 40.07
N GLY A 250 19.21 26.55 38.88
CA GLY A 250 19.39 27.98 38.73
C GLY A 250 20.84 28.48 38.76
N GLY A 251 21.82 27.56 38.82
CA GLY A 251 23.23 27.86 38.64
C GLY A 251 23.53 28.50 37.28
N ALA A 252 24.62 29.29 37.20
CA ALA A 252 25.00 30.00 35.98
C ALA A 252 25.25 29.03 34.81
N VAL A 253 25.96 27.93 35.07
CA VAL A 253 26.29 26.90 34.08
C VAL A 253 25.03 26.21 33.53
N ARG A 254 24.09 25.87 34.42
CA ARG A 254 22.81 25.25 34.02
C ARG A 254 21.96 26.21 33.19
N LYS A 255 21.96 27.51 33.49
CA LYS A 255 21.27 28.54 32.71
C LYS A 255 21.87 28.71 31.31
N GLU A 256 23.18 28.74 31.20
CA GLU A 256 23.89 28.81 29.93
C GLU A 256 23.59 27.58 29.05
N LEU A 257 23.55 26.39 29.65
CA LEU A 257 23.15 25.17 28.96
C LEU A 257 21.69 25.19 28.50
N LEU A 258 20.78 25.73 29.32
CA LEU A 258 19.38 25.93 28.96
C LEU A 258 19.22 26.91 27.77
N GLU A 259 20.01 27.98 27.75
CA GLU A 259 20.02 28.97 26.66
C GLU A 259 20.58 28.39 25.35
N ALA A 260 21.70 27.66 25.42
CA ALA A 260 22.27 26.97 24.26
C ALA A 260 21.32 25.94 23.65
N VAL A 261 20.64 25.15 24.50
CA VAL A 261 19.65 24.17 24.03
C VAL A 261 18.42 24.85 23.43
N ALA A 262 17.97 25.97 24.01
CA ALA A 262 16.87 26.74 23.44
C ALA A 262 17.21 27.24 22.02
N CYS A 263 18.42 27.77 21.81
CA CYS A 263 18.89 28.20 20.49
C CYS A 263 18.88 27.04 19.47
N PHE A 264 19.41 25.87 19.84
CA PHE A 264 19.45 24.69 18.98
C PHE A 264 18.06 24.17 18.58
N THR A 265 17.08 24.24 19.48
CA THR A 265 15.71 23.79 19.15
C THR A 265 14.98 24.72 18.18
N VAL A 266 15.35 26.01 18.15
CA VAL A 266 14.76 27.01 17.25
C VAL A 266 15.31 26.86 15.84
N THR A 267 16.60 26.60 15.67
CA THR A 267 17.21 26.40 14.35
C THR A 267 16.64 25.15 13.66
N MET A 268 16.53 24.03 14.38
CA MET A 268 15.97 22.79 13.83
C MET A 268 14.49 22.88 13.44
N ARG A 269 13.71 23.80 14.03
CA ARG A 269 12.30 24.01 13.65
C ARG A 269 12.12 24.88 12.40
N ASN A 270 13.08 25.75 12.09
CA ASN A 270 12.99 26.67 10.96
C ASN A 270 13.61 26.10 9.68
N GLU A 271 14.33 24.98 9.78
CA GLU A 271 15.00 24.31 8.65
C GLU A 271 14.24 23.09 8.09
N CYS A 272 12.98 22.85 8.52
CA CYS A 272 12.13 21.75 8.01
C CYS A 272 10.92 22.27 7.22
#